data_AF-A0A973DTB5-F1
#
_entry.id   AF-A0A973DTB5-F1
#
_cell.length_a   1.000
_cell.length_b   1.000
_cell.length_c   1.000
_cell.angle_alpha   90.00
_cell.angle_beta   90.00
_cell.angle_gamma   90.00
#
_symmetry.space_group_name_H-M   'P 1'
#
loop_
_entity.id
_entity.type
_entity.pdbx_description
1 polymer ?
#
loop_
_entity_poly.entity_id
_entity_poly.type
_entity_poly.pdbx_seq_one_letter_code
_entity_poly.pdbx_strand_id
1 'polypeptide(L)' 'MPRRPLGFWKERRHEPLDRHLREVIVQITSTGGIDLCAIGIRHDVSACYKVSRQVDQIPDLADAVVGLLDRYLVSSGR' A
#
# COMPACT_ATOMS: atom_id res chain seq x y z
N MET A 1 27.31 5.26 31.80
CA MET A 1 26.62 4.41 30.80
C MET A 1 25.14 4.76 30.78
N PRO A 2 24.55 5.30 29.70
CA PRO A 2 23.13 5.62 29.70
C PRO A 2 22.31 4.40 29.29
N ARG A 3 21.31 4.07 30.12
CA ARG A 3 20.32 3.01 29.89
C ARG A 3 19.40 3.43 28.74
N ARG A 4 19.39 2.68 27.64
CA ARG A 4 18.45 2.90 26.52
C ARG A 4 17.06 2.36 26.89
N PRO A 5 15.96 3.07 26.57
CA PRO A 5 14.63 2.65 26.94
C PRO A 5 14.17 1.43 26.11
N LEU A 6 13.49 0.50 26.79
CA LEU A 6 13.00 -0.80 26.32
C LEU A 6 11.92 -0.75 25.22
N GLY A 7 11.63 0.42 24.64
CA GLY A 7 10.64 0.59 23.56
C GLY A 7 11.19 0.32 22.15
N PHE A 8 12.50 0.20 21.97
CA PHE A 8 13.16 0.22 20.66
C PHE A 8 13.14 -1.12 19.87
N TRP A 9 12.56 -2.18 20.44
CA TRP A 9 12.68 -3.55 19.89
C TRP A 9 11.42 -4.07 19.18
N LYS A 10 10.29 -3.38 19.28
CA LYS A 10 9.05 -3.82 18.60
C LYS A 10 8.95 -3.36 17.15
N GLU A 11 9.74 -2.35 16.78
CA GLU A 11 9.57 -1.59 15.53
C GLU A 11 10.46 -2.07 14.36
N ARG A 12 11.51 -2.87 14.63
CA ARG A 12 12.48 -3.29 13.59
C ARG A 12 12.23 -4.65 12.95
N ARG A 13 11.18 -5.38 13.34
CA ARG A 13 10.96 -6.75 12.84
C ARG A 13 10.39 -6.82 11.43
N HIS A 14 10.00 -5.69 10.86
CA HIS A 14 9.39 -5.62 9.53
C HIS A 14 10.29 -4.94 8.48
N GLU A 15 11.41 -4.32 8.87
CA GLU A 15 12.28 -3.58 7.92
C GLU A 15 12.73 -4.42 6.71
N PRO A 16 13.16 -5.70 6.85
CA PRO A 16 13.52 -6.49 5.68
C PRO A 16 12.32 -6.79 4.78
N LEU A 17 11.13 -6.98 5.35
CA LEU A 17 9.90 -7.29 4.63
C LEU A 17 9.36 -6.05 3.91
N ASP A 18 9.34 -4.90 4.58
CA ASP A 18 8.88 -3.63 4.01
C ASP A 18 9.78 -3.19 2.86
N ARG A 19 11.11 -3.34 3.02
CA ARG A 19 12.06 -3.09 1.94
C ARG A 19 11.81 -4.02 0.75
N HIS A 20 11.70 -5.32 1.02
CA HIS A 20 11.46 -6.29 -0.05
C HIS A 20 10.14 -6.04 -0.78
N LEU A 21 9.07 -5.72 -0.05
CA LEU A 21 7.78 -5.37 -0.62
C LEU A 21 7.89 -4.16 -1.55
N ARG A 22 8.62 -3.11 -1.14
CA ARG A 22 8.88 -1.94 -1.98
C ARG A 22 9.66 -2.30 -3.24
N GLU A 23 10.67 -3.14 -3.13
CA GLU A 23 11.44 -3.63 -4.29
C GLU A 23 10.55 -4.37 -5.29
N VAL A 24 9.69 -5.27 -4.80
CA VAL A 24 8.73 -6.02 -5.63
C VAL A 24 7.74 -5.07 -6.33
N ILE A 25 7.19 -4.09 -5.61
CA ILE A 25 6.28 -3.09 -6.20
C ILE A 25 6.99 -2.29 -7.29
N VAL A 26 8.22 -1.85 -7.05
CA VAL A 26 9.03 -1.13 -8.05
C VAL A 26 9.28 -2.02 -9.27
N GLN A 27 9.61 -3.30 -9.08
CA GLN A 27 9.83 -4.22 -10.20
C GLN A 27 8.57 -4.40 -11.05
N ILE A 28 7.41 -4.63 -10.43
CA ILE A 28 6.12 -4.80 -11.14
C ILE A 28 5.75 -3.52 -11.90
N THR A 29 5.88 -2.36 -11.26
CA THR A 29 5.54 -1.08 -11.91
C THR A 29 6.53 -0.73 -13.03
N SER A 30 7.80 -1.11 -12.90
CA SER A 30 8.84 -0.85 -13.92
C SER A 30 8.72 -1.70 -15.18
N THR A 31 8.10 -2.89 -15.09
CA THR A 31 7.88 -3.76 -16.25
C THR A 31 6.81 -3.22 -17.21
N GLY A 32 5.95 -2.31 -16.72
CA GLY A 32 4.85 -1.75 -17.48
C GLY A 32 3.71 -2.75 -17.70
N GLY A 33 2.50 -2.25 -17.99
CA GLY A 33 1.34 -3.08 -18.29
C GLY A 33 0.55 -3.60 -17.08
N ILE A 34 1.02 -3.36 -15.85
CA ILE A 34 0.29 -3.67 -14.62
C ILE A 34 0.35 -2.47 -13.68
N ASP A 35 -0.81 -1.90 -13.35
CA ASP A 35 -0.96 -0.90 -12.30
C ASP A 35 -1.36 -1.57 -10.97
N LEU A 36 -0.50 -1.45 -9.97
CA LEU A 36 -0.78 -1.94 -8.62
C LEU A 36 -1.63 -0.92 -7.86
N CYS A 37 -2.82 -1.35 -7.44
CA CYS A 37 -3.73 -0.57 -6.60
C CYS A 37 -3.81 -1.19 -5.20
N ALA A 38 -3.80 -0.35 -4.16
CA ALA A 38 -3.93 -0.80 -2.79
C ALA A 38 -5.04 -0.06 -2.03
N ILE A 39 -5.81 -0.80 -1.24
CA ILE A 39 -6.76 -0.23 -0.28
C ILE A 39 -6.32 -0.64 1.14
N GLY A 40 -5.95 0.35 1.95
CA GLY A 40 -5.63 0.15 3.36
C GLY A 40 -6.87 0.37 4.23
N ILE A 41 -7.15 -0.55 5.16
CA ILE A 41 -8.24 -0.41 6.13
C ILE A 41 -7.65 0.16 7.43
N ARG A 42 -8.01 1.39 7.77
CA ARG A 42 -7.46 2.19 8.90
C ARG A 42 -5.93 2.31 8.88
N HIS A 43 -5.35 2.15 7.70
CA HIS A 43 -3.91 2.15 7.52
C HIS A 43 -3.58 2.84 6.20
N ASP A 44 -2.62 3.76 6.23
CA ASP A 44 -2.15 4.45 5.03
C ASP A 44 -1.12 3.59 4.31
N VAL A 45 -1.40 3.27 3.05
CA VAL A 45 -0.55 2.46 2.17
C VAL A 45 0.11 3.29 1.06
N SER A 46 -0.10 4.61 1.05
CA SER A 46 0.42 5.54 0.03
C SER A 46 1.95 5.58 -0.04
N ALA A 47 2.62 5.25 1.07
CA ALA A 47 4.07 5.16 1.14
C ALA A 47 4.67 4.07 0.25
N CYS A 48 3.88 3.06 -0.13
CA CYS A 48 4.34 1.93 -0.93
C CYS A 48 3.65 1.84 -2.29
N TYR A 49 2.40 2.31 -2.42
CA TYR A 49 1.60 2.16 -3.63
C TYR A 49 1.23 3.53 -4.20
N LYS A 50 1.59 3.77 -5.47
CA LYS A 50 1.26 5.00 -6.19
C LYS A 50 -0.25 5.20 -6.31
N VAL A 51 -0.98 4.11 -6.53
CA VAL A 51 -2.44 4.11 -6.57
C VAL A 51 -2.93 3.51 -5.26
N SER A 52 -3.26 4.38 -4.33
CA SER A 52 -3.66 3.98 -2.98
C SER A 52 -4.94 4.67 -2.55
N ARG A 53 -5.74 3.97 -1.73
CA ARG A 53 -6.86 4.56 -0.99
C ARG A 53 -6.85 4.02 0.43
N GLN A 54 -7.20 4.86 1.39
CA GLN A 54 -7.51 4.43 2.75
C GLN A 54 -9.03 4.42 2.94
N VAL A 55 -9.52 3.43 3.67
CA VAL A 55 -10.90 3.37 4.17
C VAL A 55 -10.87 3.20 5.68
N ASP A 56 -11.82 3.81 6.39
CA ASP A 56 -11.86 3.76 7.85
C ASP A 56 -12.64 2.55 8.38
N GLN A 57 -13.55 2.00 7.57
CA GLN A 57 -14.34 0.83 7.95
C GLN A 57 -14.40 -0.20 6.81
N ILE A 58 -14.66 -1.46 7.19
CA ILE A 58 -14.83 -2.57 6.24
C ILE A 58 -16.00 -2.34 5.27
N PRO A 59 -17.17 -1.81 5.70
CA PRO A 59 -18.27 -1.54 4.77
C PRO A 59 -17.89 -0.60 3.62
N ASP A 60 -16.97 0.34 3.85
CA ASP A 60 -16.51 1.31 2.84
C ASP A 60 -15.60 0.68 1.78
N LEU A 61 -15.14 -0.56 2.01
CA LEU A 61 -14.23 -1.27 1.10
C LEU A 61 -14.88 -1.52 -0.26
N ALA A 62 -16.17 -1.87 -0.29
CA ALA A 62 -16.86 -2.17 -1.54
C ALA A 62 -16.87 -0.95 -2.47
N ASP A 63 -17.26 0.21 -1.94
CA ASP A 63 -17.28 1.47 -2.68
C ASP A 63 -15.88 1.91 -3.11
N ALA A 64 -14.87 1.69 -2.26
CA ALA A 64 -13.48 1.97 -2.59
C ALA A 64 -12.96 1.09 -3.75
N VAL A 65 -13.32 -0.20 -3.77
CA VAL A 65 -12.97 -1.13 -4.86
C VAL A 65 -13.68 -0.73 -6.14
N VAL A 66 -14.99 -0.50 -6.10
CA VAL A 66 -15.77 -0.07 -7.28
C VAL A 66 -15.21 1.22 -7.86
N GLY A 67 -14.94 2.23 -7.02
CA GLY A 67 -14.37 3.49 -7.50
C GLY A 67 -12.96 3.37 -8.10
N LEU A 68 -12.16 2.39 -7.66
CA LEU A 68 -10.89 2.07 -8.33
C LEU A 68 -11.15 1.38 -9.67
N LEU A 69 -12.01 0.35 -9.70
CA LEU A 69 -12.34 -0.37 -10.94
C LEU A 69 -12.91 0.57 -12.00
N ASP A 70 -13.83 1.46 -11.64
CA ASP A 70 -14.40 2.46 -12.57
C ASP A 70 -13.30 3.33 -13.19
N ARG A 71 -12.34 3.80 -12.38
CA ARG A 71 -11.23 4.63 -12.87
C ARG A 71 -10.37 3.89 -13.89
N TYR A 72 -10.07 2.61 -13.67
CA TYR A 72 -9.11 1.86 -14.48
C TYR A 72 -9.75 1.10 -15.65
N LEU A 73 -10.98 0.60 -15.48
CA LEU A 73 -11.71 -0.10 -16.53
C LEU A 73 -12.39 0.86 -17.51
N VAL A 74 -12.94 1.99 -17.02
CA VAL A 74 -13.66 2.94 -17.89
C VAL A 74 -12.69 3.89 -18.61
N SER A 75 -11.53 4.21 -18.03
CA SER A 75 -10.53 5.06 -18.71
C SER A 75 -9.69 4.36 -19.77
N SER A 76 -9.65 3.01 -19.77
CA SER A 76 -8.99 2.20 -20.81
C SER A 76 -9.74 2.16 -22.16
N GLY A 77 -10.86 2.89 -22.26
CA GLY A 77 -11.67 3.03 -23.48
C GLY A 77 -11.43 4.31 -24.29
N ARG A 78 -10.27 4.97 -24.15
CA ARG A 78 -9.90 6.15 -24.94
C ARG A 78 -8.53 6.00 -25.60
#